data_AF-G5JYN8-F1
#
_entry.id   AF-G5JYN8-F1
#
_cell.length_a   1.000
_cell.length_b   1.000
_cell.length_c   1.000
_cell.angle_alpha   90.00
_cell.angle_beta   90.00
_cell.angle_gamma   90.00
#
_symmetry.space_group_name_H-M   'P 1'
#
loop_
_entity.id
_entity.type
_entity.pdbx_description
1 polymer ?
#
loop_
_entity_poly.entity_id
_entity_poly.type
_entity_poly.pdbx_seq_one_letter_code
_entity_poly.pdbx_strand_id
1 'polypeptide(L)' 'MRLLGNIIWFLCSGIWALISWTAVGFILCLTIIGIPFALQSAKMAGSSLFPFGVVIMEEV' A
#
# COMPACT_ATOMS: atom_id res chain seq x y z
N MET A 1 15.51 -13.80 -5.90
CA MET A 1 14.21 -14.35 -6.32
C MET A 1 13.07 -13.34 -6.08
N ARG A 2 13.26 -12.07 -6.46
CA ARG A 2 12.36 -10.96 -6.09
C ARG A 2 11.24 -10.73 -7.11
N LEU A 3 11.54 -10.92 -8.41
CA LEU A 3 10.60 -10.73 -9.51
C LEU A 3 9.43 -11.74 -9.50
N LEU A 4 9.69 -13.03 -9.34
CA LEU A 4 8.63 -14.05 -9.35
C LEU A 4 7.64 -13.85 -8.20
N GLY A 5 8.14 -13.62 -6.98
CA GLY A 5 7.29 -13.36 -5.82
C GLY A 5 6.44 -12.12 -6.00
N ASN A 6 7.01 -11.07 -6.60
CA ASN A 6 6.27 -9.85 -6.88
C ASN A 6 5.21 -10.01 -7.98
N ILE A 7 5.49 -10.80 -9.02
CA ILE A 7 4.55 -11.09 -10.11
C ILE A 7 3.35 -11.90 -9.58
N ILE A 8 3.61 -12.95 -8.80
CA ILE A 8 2.56 -13.76 -8.18
C ILE A 8 1.75 -12.91 -7.18
N TRP A 9 2.42 -12.08 -6.39
CA TRP A 9 1.79 -11.16 -5.45
C TRP A 9 0.92 -10.13 -6.15
N PHE A 10 1.38 -9.53 -7.24
CA PHE A 10 0.62 -8.53 -7.99
C PHE A 10 -0.69 -9.10 -8.54
N LEU A 11 -0.66 -10.34 -9.02
CA LEU A 11 -1.83 -11.04 -9.56
C LEU A 11 -2.81 -11.51 -8.48
N CYS A 12 -2.32 -11.88 -7.29
CA CYS A 12 -3.16 -12.41 -6.21
C CYS A 12 -3.67 -11.32 -5.25
N SER A 13 -2.81 -10.38 -4.84
CA SER A 13 -3.09 -9.42 -3.77
C SER A 13 -2.74 -7.97 -4.12
N GLY A 14 -1.80 -7.69 -5.02
CA GLY A 14 -1.32 -6.33 -5.30
C GLY A 14 -2.40 -5.40 -5.88
N ILE A 15 -3.24 -5.90 -6.81
CA ILE A 15 -4.36 -5.12 -7.37
C ILE A 15 -5.43 -4.86 -6.30
N TRP A 16 -5.75 -5.88 -5.49
CA TRP A 16 -6.70 -5.76 -4.40
C TRP A 16 -6.22 -4.77 -3.32
N ALA A 17 -4.93 -4.78 -2.99
CA ALA A 17 -4.35 -3.83 -2.07
C ALA A 17 -4.50 -2.39 -2.60
N LEU A 18 -4.16 -2.14 -3.87
CA LEU A 18 -4.30 -0.81 -4.48
C LEU A 18 -5.75 -0.30 -4.41
N ILE A 19 -6.71 -1.15 -4.75
CA ILE A 19 -8.14 -0.82 -4.71
C ILE A 19 -8.59 -0.54 -3.27
N SER A 20 -8.20 -1.38 -2.31
CA SER A 20 -8.56 -1.23 -0.91
C SER A 20 -8.04 0.08 -0.33
N TRP A 21 -6.76 0.38 -0.56
CA TRP A 21 -6.13 1.60 -0.07
C TRP A 21 -6.67 2.85 -0.76
N THR A 22 -7.02 2.77 -2.05
CA THR A 22 -7.66 3.88 -2.79
C THR A 22 -9.08 4.14 -2.29
N ALA A 23 -9.87 3.09 -2.05
CA ALA A 23 -11.23 3.20 -1.51
C ALA A 23 -11.21 3.79 -0.09
N VAL A 24 -10.33 3.30 0.78
CA VAL A 24 -10.15 3.82 2.14
C VAL A 24 -9.66 5.27 2.11
N GLY A 25 -8.68 5.60 1.25
CA GLY A 25 -8.21 6.97 1.05
C GLY A 25 -9.33 7.91 0.57
N PHE A 26 -10.20 7.46 -0.32
CA PHE A 26 -11.35 8.24 -0.81
C PHE A 26 -12.39 8.50 0.31
N ILE A 27 -12.67 7.49 1.12
CA ILE A 27 -13.57 7.61 2.29
C ILE A 27 -12.96 8.56 3.34
N LEU A 28 -11.64 8.48 3.56
CA LEU A 28 -10.93 9.35 4.49
C LEU A 28 -10.85 10.79 3.98
N CYS A 29 -10.70 11.03 2.67
CA CYS A 29 -10.75 12.37 2.09
C CYS A 29 -12.10 13.06 2.28
N LEU A 30 -13.20 12.32 2.41
CA LEU A 30 -14.52 12.89 2.70
C LEU A 30 -14.63 13.47 4.13
N THR A 31 -13.74 13.05 5.03
CA THR A 31 -13.64 13.61 6.38
C THR A 31 -12.51 14.64 6.44
N ILE A 32 -12.79 15.85 6.94
CA ILE A 32 -11.75 16.88 7.17
C ILE A 32 -10.60 16.34 8.05
N ILE A 33 -10.93 15.45 8.99
CA ILE A 33 -9.99 14.78 9.90
C ILE A 33 -9.21 13.66 9.19
N GLY A 34 -9.75 13.11 8.10
CA GLY A 34 -9.16 11.98 7.39
C GLY A 34 -8.10 12.36 6.35
N ILE A 35 -7.93 13.64 6.00
CA ILE A 35 -6.86 14.11 5.10
C ILE A 35 -5.44 13.62 5.51
N PRO A 36 -4.98 13.75 6.78
CA PRO A 36 -3.69 13.20 7.19
C PRO A 36 -3.64 11.65 7.13
N PHE A 37 -4.78 10.99 7.35
CA PHE A 37 -4.90 9.54 7.27
C PHE A 37 -4.92 9.02 5.83
N ALA A 38 -5.52 9.77 4.90
CA ALA A 38 -5.53 9.49 3.46
C ALA A 38 -4.10 9.49 2.90
N LEU A 39 -3.25 10.42 3.38
CA LEU A 39 -1.85 10.48 2.98
C LEU A 39 -1.02 9.27 3.49
N GLN A 40 -1.31 8.79 4.72
CA GLN A 40 -0.67 7.60 5.27
C GLN A 40 -1.12 6.31 4.55
N SER A 41 -2.40 6.21 4.23
CA SER A 41 -2.94 5.07 3.49
C SER A 41 -2.38 4.98 2.07
N ALA A 42 -2.18 6.12 1.39
CA ALA A 42 -1.49 6.18 0.10
C ALA A 42 -0.02 5.70 0.18
N LYS A 43 0.71 6.05 1.26
CA LYS A 43 2.08 5.55 1.48
C LYS A 43 2.11 4.03 1.70
N MET A 44 1.19 3.50 2.50
CA MET A 44 1.08 2.06 2.75
C MET A 44 0.72 1.27 1.47
N ALA A 45 -0.11 1.84 0.60
CA ALA A 45 -0.43 1.26 -0.70
C ALA A 45 0.82 1.03 -1.56
N GLY A 46 1.71 2.03 -1.61
CA GLY A 46 2.97 1.95 -2.37
C GLY A 46 3.91 0.87 -1.84
N SER A 47 4.09 0.78 -0.51
CA SER A 47 4.92 -0.25 0.12
C SER A 47 4.33 -1.65 0.01
N SER A 48 3.00 -1.78 -0.01
CA SER A 48 2.29 -3.07 -0.11
C SER A 48 2.27 -3.65 -1.54
N LEU A 49 2.54 -2.83 -2.56
CA LEU A 49 2.55 -3.26 -3.97
C LEU A 49 3.81 -4.05 -4.33
N PHE A 50 4.93 -3.76 -3.66
CA PHE A 50 6.22 -4.42 -3.89
C PHE A 50 6.87 -4.87 -2.57
N PRO A 51 6.30 -5.85 -1.85
CA PRO A 51 6.82 -6.27 -0.55
C PRO A 51 8.15 -7.02 -0.68
N PHE A 52 8.38 -7.71 -1.81
CA PHE A 52 9.53 -8.59 -2.01
C PHE A 52 10.77 -7.80 -2.45
N GLY A 53 11.41 -7.16 -1.48
CA GLY A 53 12.72 -6.53 -1.66
C GLY A 53 12.99 -5.32 -0.78
N VAL A 54 11.99 -4.86 -0.03
CA VAL A 54 12.15 -3.80 0.96
C VAL A 54 12.92 -4.37 2.14
N VAL A 55 14.15 -3.89 2.34
CA VAL A 55 14.87 -4.07 3.58
C VAL A 55 14.33 -3.00 4.51
N ILE A 56 13.48 -3.40 5.46
CA ILE A 56 13.13 -2.55 6.59
C ILE A 56 14.40 -2.37 7.42
N MET A 57 15.07 -1.23 7.22
CA MET A 57 16.08 -0.78 8.16
C MET A 57 15.28 -0.25 9.35
N GLU A 58 15.23 -1.02 10.43
CA GLU A 58 14.71 -0.57 11.71
C GLU A 58 15.68 0.51 12.21
N GLU A 59 15.34 1.78 11.96
CA GLU A 59 16.03 2.88 12.65
C GLU A 59 15.50 2.90 14.08
N VAL A 60 16.28 2.24 14.95
CA VAL A 60 16.18 2.23 16.42
C VAL A 60 16.40 3.64 16.98
#